data_AF-A0A371WNC8-F1
#
_entry.id   AF-A0A371WNC8-F1
#
_cell.length_a   1.000
_cell.length_b   1.000
_cell.length_c   1.000
_cell.angle_alpha   90.00
_cell.angle_beta   90.00
_cell.angle_gamma   90.00
#
_symmetry.space_group_name_H-M   'P 1'
#
loop_
_entity.id
_entity.type
_entity.pdbx_description
1 polymer ?
#
loop_
_entity_poly.entity_id
_entity_poly.type
_entity_poly.pdbx_seq_one_letter_code
_entity_poly.pdbx_strand_id
1 'polypeptide(L)'
;MQRLAALISRCGQIKREAMMTETFQSYIDMFRKFGTDLGLPKLDVDKLVDMQQKNLDALSQSAQTAAEGAKAVAQKQRSIIEESLREATALAQDFKPLGSPQENIARQTEFAKKVLSVAIDGARETHALAHESSTKVAEIIKGRLKDSVAELSSSVSGEGSAKK
;
A
#
# COMPACT_ATOMS: atom_id res chain seq x y z
N MET A 1 15.93 -11.54 -44.73
CA MET A 1 15.99 -11.96 -43.32
C MET A 1 15.21 -11.04 -42.37
N GLN A 2 15.45 -9.72 -42.32
CA GLN A 2 14.74 -8.80 -41.40
C GLN A 2 13.20 -8.78 -41.55
N ARG A 3 12.67 -8.86 -42.78
CA ARG A 3 11.22 -8.90 -43.03
C ARG A 3 10.53 -10.13 -42.44
N LEU A 4 11.21 -11.28 -42.44
CA LEU A 4 10.67 -12.53 -41.90
C LEU A 4 10.63 -12.51 -40.36
N ALA A 5 11.67 -11.93 -39.73
CA ALA A 5 11.73 -11.74 -38.29
C ALA A 5 10.63 -10.78 -37.77
N ALA A 6 10.35 -9.69 -38.51
CA ALA A 6 9.28 -8.75 -38.19
C ALA A 6 7.89 -9.39 -38.28
N LEU A 7 7.65 -10.24 -39.30
CA LEU A 7 6.39 -10.98 -39.47
C LEU A 7 6.15 -12.00 -38.35
N ILE A 8 7.19 -12.73 -37.93
CA ILE A 8 7.10 -13.70 -36.82
C ILE A 8 6.84 -12.98 -35.49
N SER A 9 7.53 -11.86 -35.25
CA SER A 9 7.32 -11.06 -34.03
C SER A 9 5.90 -10.47 -33.97
N ARG A 10 5.40 -9.96 -35.10
CA ARG A 10 4.03 -9.44 -35.24
C ARG A 10 2.97 -10.54 -35.07
N CYS A 11 3.20 -11.73 -35.61
CA CYS A 11 2.33 -12.90 -35.40
C CYS A 11 2.29 -13.33 -33.93
N GLY A 12 3.43 -13.27 -33.22
CA GLY A 12 3.52 -13.54 -31.79
C GLY A 12 2.86 -12.47 -30.90
N GLN A 13 2.75 -11.23 -31.37
CA GLN A 13 1.97 -10.18 -30.70
C GLN A 13 0.47 -10.35 -30.94
N ILE A 14 0.05 -10.57 -32.18
CA ILE A 14 -1.36 -10.83 -32.53
C ILE A 14 -1.91 -12.04 -31.77
N LYS A 15 -1.15 -13.14 -31.67
CA LYS A 15 -1.55 -14.32 -30.89
C LYS A 15 -1.69 -14.02 -29.39
N ARG A 16 -0.85 -13.14 -28.83
CA ARG A 16 -0.95 -12.74 -27.42
C ARG A 16 -2.13 -11.81 -27.17
N GLU A 17 -2.37 -10.85 -28.06
CA GLU A 17 -3.53 -9.95 -28.00
C GLU A 17 -4.84 -10.73 -28.17
N ALA A 18 -4.90 -11.65 -29.15
CA ALA A 18 -6.07 -12.50 -29.37
C ALA A 18 -6.36 -13.41 -28.18
N MET A 19 -5.33 -14.06 -27.61
CA MET A 19 -5.47 -14.91 -26.42
C MET A 19 -5.93 -14.13 -25.19
N MET A 20 -5.41 -12.91 -24.95
CA MET A 20 -5.88 -12.04 -23.87
C MET A 20 -7.34 -11.61 -24.07
N THR A 21 -7.74 -11.35 -25.32
CA THR A 21 -9.11 -10.95 -25.67
C THR A 21 -10.08 -12.13 -25.54
N GLU A 22 -9.71 -13.33 -26.00
CA GLU A 22 -10.49 -14.56 -25.84
C GLU A 22 -10.68 -14.91 -24.36
N THR A 23 -9.60 -14.84 -23.58
CA THR A 23 -9.62 -15.12 -22.14
C THR A 23 -10.57 -14.14 -21.44
N PHE A 24 -10.48 -12.86 -21.76
CA PHE A 24 -11.35 -11.83 -21.21
C PHE A 24 -12.83 -12.05 -21.58
N GLN A 25 -13.14 -12.36 -22.84
CA GLN A 25 -14.50 -12.66 -23.27
C GLN A 25 -15.08 -13.91 -22.58
N SER A 26 -14.26 -14.96 -22.40
CA SER A 26 -14.66 -16.17 -21.66
C SER A 26 -15.04 -15.86 -20.21
N TYR A 27 -14.30 -14.99 -19.52
CA TYR A 27 -14.66 -14.55 -18.17
C TYR A 27 -15.98 -13.77 -18.15
N ILE A 28 -16.17 -12.84 -19.10
CA ILE A 28 -17.42 -12.08 -19.21
C ILE A 28 -18.62 -13.00 -19.43
N ASP A 29 -18.51 -13.98 -20.32
CA ASP A 29 -19.59 -14.93 -20.58
C ASP A 29 -19.90 -15.83 -19.37
N MET A 30 -18.87 -16.22 -18.61
CA MET A 30 -19.05 -16.94 -17.35
C MET A 30 -19.81 -16.09 -16.32
N PHE A 31 -19.49 -14.80 -16.19
CA PHE A 31 -20.21 -13.88 -15.31
C PHE A 31 -21.65 -13.61 -15.77
N ARG A 32 -21.89 -13.44 -17.07
CA ARG A 32 -23.26 -13.31 -17.62
C ARG A 32 -24.08 -14.56 -17.35
N LYS A 33 -23.50 -15.74 -17.55
CA LYS A 33 -24.16 -17.02 -17.29
C LYS A 33 -24.50 -17.17 -15.80
N PHE A 34 -23.54 -16.88 -14.92
CA PHE A 34 -23.77 -16.88 -13.46
C PHE A 34 -24.88 -15.91 -13.03
N GLY A 35 -24.90 -14.70 -13.59
CA GLY A 35 -25.98 -13.73 -13.34
C GLY A 35 -27.34 -14.21 -13.83
N THR A 36 -27.38 -14.80 -15.03
CA THR A 36 -28.60 -15.36 -15.63
C THR A 36 -29.14 -16.54 -14.81
N ASP A 37 -28.26 -17.44 -14.36
CA ASP A 37 -28.61 -18.61 -13.53
C ASP A 37 -29.17 -18.20 -12.15
N LEU A 38 -28.77 -17.03 -11.63
CA LEU A 38 -29.29 -16.44 -10.39
C LEU A 38 -30.50 -15.52 -10.59
N GLY A 39 -31.00 -15.38 -11.83
CA GLY A 39 -32.13 -14.49 -12.15
C GLY A 39 -31.82 -13.00 -11.99
N LEU A 40 -30.53 -12.62 -12.00
CA LEU A 40 -30.10 -11.22 -11.92
C LEU A 40 -30.28 -10.55 -13.30
N PRO A 41 -30.76 -9.28 -13.34
CA PRO A 41 -30.90 -8.53 -14.59
C PRO A 41 -29.56 -8.38 -15.31
N LYS A 42 -29.61 -8.06 -16.61
CA LYS A 42 -28.45 -8.05 -17.51
C LYS A 42 -27.32 -7.19 -16.92
N LEU A 43 -26.21 -7.84 -16.56
CA LEU A 43 -25.02 -7.18 -16.03
C LEU A 43 -24.40 -6.27 -17.10
N ASP A 44 -24.18 -5.01 -16.74
CA ASP A 44 -23.47 -4.03 -17.55
C ASP A 44 -21.96 -4.32 -17.50
N VAL A 45 -21.44 -4.89 -18.59
CA VAL A 45 -20.05 -5.34 -18.70
C VAL A 45 -19.08 -4.16 -18.66
N ASP A 46 -19.43 -3.01 -19.24
CA ASP A 46 -18.57 -1.83 -19.25
C ASP A 46 -18.41 -1.28 -17.83
N LYS A 47 -19.49 -1.30 -17.04
CA LYS A 47 -19.42 -0.98 -15.61
C LYS A 47 -18.58 -1.99 -14.82
N LEU A 48 -18.68 -3.28 -15.10
CA LEU A 48 -17.84 -4.29 -14.44
C LEU A 48 -16.35 -4.11 -14.74
N VAL A 49 -16.00 -3.72 -15.97
CA VAL A 49 -14.62 -3.42 -16.35
C VAL A 49 -14.11 -2.17 -15.63
N ASP A 50 -14.90 -1.11 -15.60
CA ASP A 50 -14.58 0.13 -14.87
C ASP A 50 -14.41 -0.14 -13.36
N MET A 51 -15.29 -0.94 -12.77
CA MET A 51 -15.16 -1.42 -11.38
C MET A 51 -13.83 -2.13 -11.14
N GLN A 52 -13.41 -3.02 -12.06
CA GLN A 52 -12.17 -3.77 -11.91
C GLN A 52 -10.94 -2.88 -12.09
N GLN A 53 -10.99 -1.88 -12.98
CA GLN A 53 -9.94 -0.87 -13.11
C GLN A 53 -9.79 -0.08 -11.80
N LYS A 54 -10.89 0.43 -11.23
CA LYS A 54 -10.87 1.14 -9.94
C LYS A 54 -10.32 0.28 -8.79
N ASN A 55 -10.58 -1.03 -8.80
CA ASN A 55 -10.02 -1.95 -7.81
C ASN A 55 -8.50 -2.08 -7.93
N LEU A 56 -7.97 -2.17 -9.16
CA LEU A 56 -6.53 -2.18 -9.42
C LEU A 56 -5.87 -0.87 -9.01
N ASP A 57 -6.51 0.27 -9.26
CA ASP A 57 -6.01 1.57 -8.85
C ASP A 57 -5.95 1.69 -7.33
N ALA A 58 -6.98 1.24 -6.61
CA ALA A 58 -6.98 1.23 -5.14
C ALA A 58 -5.90 0.30 -4.55
N LEU A 59 -5.65 -0.85 -5.18
CA LEU A 59 -4.55 -1.74 -4.80
C LEU A 59 -3.19 -1.08 -5.04
N SER A 60 -3.01 -0.42 -6.17
CA SER A 60 -1.80 0.34 -6.49
C SER A 60 -1.56 1.47 -5.47
N GLN A 61 -2.59 2.25 -5.16
CA GLN A 61 -2.53 3.31 -4.16
C GLN A 61 -2.22 2.77 -2.75
N SER A 62 -2.78 1.61 -2.40
CA SER A 62 -2.48 0.92 -1.14
C SER A 62 -1.01 0.51 -1.05
N ALA A 63 -0.46 -0.07 -2.13
CA ALA A 63 0.94 -0.45 -2.21
C ALA A 63 1.87 0.78 -2.11
N GLN A 64 1.53 1.87 -2.79
CA GLN A 64 2.28 3.12 -2.69
C GLN A 64 2.26 3.68 -1.26
N THR A 65 1.09 3.72 -0.63
CA THR A 65 0.93 4.21 0.75
C THR A 65 1.75 3.38 1.74
N ALA A 66 1.75 2.05 1.58
CA ALA A 66 2.58 1.16 2.39
C ALA A 66 4.08 1.40 2.18
N ALA A 67 4.51 1.63 0.94
CA ALA A 67 5.90 1.95 0.63
C ALA A 67 6.35 3.30 1.22
N GLU A 68 5.48 4.30 1.20
CA GLU A 68 5.70 5.59 1.86
C GLU A 68 5.83 5.44 3.38
N GLY A 69 4.97 4.62 4.00
CA GLY A 69 5.08 4.27 5.42
C GLY A 69 6.41 3.59 5.78
N ALA A 70 6.84 2.61 4.98
CA ALA A 70 8.13 1.95 5.16
C ALA A 70 9.31 2.92 5.02
N LYS A 71 9.25 3.84 4.04
CA LYS A 71 10.25 4.89 3.86
C LYS A 71 10.30 5.83 5.08
N ALA A 72 9.15 6.23 5.60
CA ALA A 72 9.08 7.08 6.79
C ALA A 72 9.70 6.40 8.02
N VAL A 73 9.42 5.10 8.23
CA VAL A 73 10.05 4.31 9.29
C VAL A 73 11.58 4.25 9.12
N ALA A 74 12.07 3.97 7.91
CA ALA A 74 13.51 3.92 7.64
C ALA A 74 14.20 5.27 7.87
N GLN A 75 13.56 6.37 7.44
CA GLN A 75 14.05 7.72 7.72
C GLN A 75 14.11 8.00 9.23
N LYS A 76 13.10 7.54 9.98
CA LYS A 76 13.08 7.71 11.43
C LYS A 76 14.18 6.92 12.14
N GLN A 77 14.39 5.66 11.75
CA GLN A 77 15.50 4.84 12.27
C GLN A 77 16.85 5.51 12.02
N ARG A 78 17.06 6.08 10.83
CA ARG A 78 18.26 6.86 10.52
C ARG A 78 18.41 8.08 11.44
N SER A 79 17.34 8.85 11.64
CA SER A 79 17.36 10.01 12.53
C SER A 79 17.73 9.64 13.97
N ILE A 80 17.24 8.51 14.48
CA ILE A 80 17.56 8.01 15.83
C ILE A 80 19.05 7.67 15.93
N ILE A 81 19.62 7.03 14.90
CA ILE A 81 21.06 6.70 14.85
C ILE A 81 21.90 7.97 14.82
N GLU A 82 21.55 8.94 13.97
CA GLU A 82 22.26 10.21 13.87
C GLU A 82 22.23 10.98 15.19
N GLU A 83 21.09 10.98 15.89
CA GLU A 83 20.97 11.60 17.22
C GLU A 83 21.83 10.88 18.26
N SER A 84 21.80 9.55 18.26
CA SER A 84 22.60 8.72 19.18
C SER A 84 24.10 8.95 18.99
N LEU A 85 24.56 9.10 17.74
CA LEU A 85 25.96 9.39 17.42
C LEU A 85 26.38 10.80 17.85
N ARG A 86 25.51 11.80 17.66
CA ARG A 86 25.75 13.17 18.17
C ARG A 86 25.90 13.18 19.68
N GLU A 87 25.00 12.47 20.36
CA GLU A 87 24.97 12.42 21.82
C GLU A 87 26.19 11.67 22.41
N ALA A 88 26.59 10.56 21.80
CA ALA A 88 27.82 9.85 22.16
C ALA A 88 29.07 10.73 21.97
N THR A 89 29.12 11.51 20.89
CA THR A 89 30.22 12.44 20.62
C THR A 89 30.26 13.57 21.65
N ALA A 90 29.11 14.13 22.01
CA ALA A 90 29.01 15.16 23.05
C ALA A 90 29.48 14.63 24.42
N LEU A 91 29.06 13.42 24.81
CA LEU A 91 29.52 12.77 26.03
C LEU A 91 31.04 12.53 26.04
N ALA A 92 31.61 12.15 24.90
CA ALA A 92 33.05 11.97 24.75
C ALA A 92 33.83 13.29 24.83
N GLN A 93 33.29 14.39 24.30
CA GLN A 93 33.90 15.73 24.38
C GLN A 93 33.81 16.30 25.81
N ASP A 94 32.71 16.04 26.51
CA ASP A 94 32.51 16.44 27.90
C ASP A 94 33.19 15.51 28.91
N PHE A 95 33.86 14.45 28.43
CA PHE A 95 34.57 13.50 29.28
C PHE A 95 35.87 14.13 29.80
N LYS A 96 35.78 14.75 30.97
CA LYS A 96 36.92 15.03 31.85
C LYS A 96 36.94 13.94 32.92
N PRO A 97 38.11 13.35 33.28
CA PRO A 97 38.20 12.46 34.44
C PRO A 97 37.82 13.27 35.69
N LEU A 98 36.57 13.13 36.13
CA LEU A 98 36.04 13.82 37.31
C LEU A 98 36.46 13.03 38.54
N GLY A 99 37.19 13.72 39.42
CA GLY A 99 37.90 13.12 40.54
C GLY A 99 37.03 12.60 41.69
N SER A 100 35.69 12.74 41.64
CA SER A 100 34.79 12.28 42.70
C SER A 100 33.85 11.12 42.26
N PRO A 101 33.70 10.05 43.06
CA PRO A 101 32.80 8.93 42.76
C PRO A 101 31.32 9.31 42.59
N GLN A 102 30.83 10.33 43.31
CA GLN A 102 29.45 10.78 43.25
C GLN A 102 29.08 11.39 41.88
N GLU A 103 29.98 12.20 41.29
CA GLU A 103 29.75 12.79 39.95
C GLU A 103 29.71 11.72 38.85
N ASN A 104 30.52 10.66 39.00
CA ASN A 104 30.54 9.54 38.06
C ASN A 104 29.23 8.73 38.10
N ILE A 105 28.67 8.50 39.29
CA ILE A 105 27.38 7.80 39.45
C ILE A 105 26.20 8.63 38.89
N ALA A 106 26.21 9.94 39.14
CA ALA A 106 25.20 10.85 38.62
C ALA A 106 25.21 10.87 37.08
N ARG A 107 26.39 10.95 36.45
CA ARG A 107 26.53 10.89 34.99
C ARG A 107 26.07 9.56 34.39
N GLN A 108 26.39 8.43 35.01
CA GLN A 108 25.91 7.12 34.56
C GLN A 108 24.39 7.00 34.61
N THR A 109 23.78 7.55 35.67
CA THR A 109 22.32 7.56 35.83
C THR A 109 21.64 8.43 34.77
N GLU A 110 22.16 9.63 34.51
CA GLU A 110 21.65 10.50 33.44
C GLU A 110 21.82 9.89 32.05
N PHE A 111 22.96 9.25 31.78
CA PHE A 111 23.17 8.50 30.54
C PHE A 111 22.15 7.36 30.37
N ALA A 112 21.95 6.54 31.42
CA ALA A 112 21.00 5.45 31.38
C ALA A 112 19.55 5.94 31.15
N LYS A 113 19.15 7.03 31.82
CA LYS A 113 17.83 7.66 31.59
C LYS A 113 17.69 8.15 30.15
N LYS A 114 18.73 8.78 29.60
CA LYS A 114 18.73 9.31 28.24
C LYS A 114 18.57 8.21 27.21
N VAL A 115 19.35 7.14 27.32
CA VAL A 115 19.25 5.94 26.45
C VAL A 115 17.85 5.32 26.52
N LEU A 116 17.29 5.19 27.72
CA LEU A 116 15.95 4.64 27.89
C LEU A 116 14.87 5.53 27.24
N SER A 117 14.97 6.86 27.39
CA SER A 117 14.04 7.80 26.74
C SER A 117 14.11 7.68 25.23
N VAL A 118 15.32 7.72 24.65
CA VAL A 118 15.53 7.59 23.19
C VAL A 118 14.95 6.29 22.66
N ALA A 119 15.13 5.17 23.38
CA ALA A 119 14.57 3.88 22.98
C ALA A 119 13.03 3.86 23.03
N ILE A 120 12.42 4.39 24.09
CA ILE A 120 10.96 4.43 24.25
C ILE A 120 10.33 5.35 23.20
N ASP A 121 10.90 6.54 23.00
CA ASP A 121 10.37 7.52 22.05
C ASP A 121 10.53 7.00 20.62
N GLY A 122 11.68 6.43 20.28
CA GLY A 122 11.90 5.80 18.97
C GLY A 122 10.95 4.64 18.69
N ALA A 123 10.64 3.81 19.69
CA ALA A 123 9.66 2.74 19.57
C ALA A 123 8.23 3.27 19.36
N ARG A 124 7.83 4.30 20.10
CA ARG A 124 6.51 4.95 19.96
C ARG A 124 6.32 5.57 18.59
N GLU A 125 7.32 6.30 18.10
CA GLU A 125 7.25 6.99 16.81
C GLU A 125 7.28 5.99 15.65
N THR A 126 8.11 4.94 15.72
CA THR A 126 8.11 3.86 14.73
C THR A 126 6.77 3.15 14.68
N HIS A 127 6.18 2.85 15.84
CA HIS A 127 4.83 2.27 15.93
C HIS A 127 3.78 3.22 15.34
N ALA A 128 3.83 4.51 15.66
CA ALA A 128 2.88 5.48 15.14
C ALA A 128 2.92 5.55 13.60
N LEU A 129 4.11 5.60 12.99
CA LEU A 129 4.26 5.61 11.52
C LEU A 129 3.74 4.33 10.87
N ALA A 130 4.07 3.17 11.44
CA ALA A 130 3.60 1.88 10.94
C ALA A 130 2.07 1.74 11.08
N HIS A 131 1.52 2.19 12.20
CA HIS A 131 0.09 2.17 12.47
C HIS A 131 -0.66 3.14 11.54
N GLU A 132 -0.17 4.36 11.35
CA GLU A 132 -0.75 5.34 10.43
C GLU A 132 -0.79 4.80 9.00
N SER A 133 0.31 4.22 8.52
CA SER A 133 0.38 3.59 7.21
C SER A 133 -0.65 2.48 7.05
N SER A 134 -0.82 1.64 8.09
CA SER A 134 -1.77 0.53 8.08
C SER A 134 -3.22 1.04 8.06
N THR A 135 -3.51 2.09 8.84
CA THR A 135 -4.82 2.74 8.87
C THR A 135 -5.18 3.34 7.52
N LYS A 136 -4.27 4.08 6.89
CA LYS A 136 -4.51 4.66 5.55
C LYS A 136 -4.79 3.60 4.49
N VAL A 137 -4.04 2.50 4.48
CA VAL A 137 -4.31 1.35 3.58
C VAL A 137 -5.69 0.76 3.85
N ALA A 138 -6.05 0.56 5.12
CA ALA A 138 -7.37 0.06 5.48
C ALA A 138 -8.50 1.02 5.05
N GLU A 139 -8.29 2.33 5.12
CA GLU A 139 -9.24 3.33 4.64
C GLU A 139 -9.44 3.28 3.13
N ILE A 140 -8.37 3.13 2.35
CA ILE A 140 -8.43 2.96 0.89
C ILE A 140 -9.26 1.72 0.54
N ILE A 141 -8.94 0.57 1.15
CA ILE A 141 -9.65 -0.69 0.91
C ILE A 141 -11.13 -0.58 1.33
N LYS A 142 -11.39 0.00 2.50
CA LYS A 142 -12.75 0.19 3.02
C LYS A 142 -13.57 1.10 2.12
N GLY A 143 -12.99 2.19 1.62
CA GLY A 143 -13.64 3.08 0.65
C GLY A 143 -14.02 2.30 -0.60
N ARG A 144 -13.06 1.55 -1.14
CA ARG A 144 -13.26 0.78 -2.37
C ARG A 144 -14.29 -0.34 -2.23
N LEU A 145 -14.36 -0.98 -1.05
CA LEU A 145 -15.43 -1.93 -0.75
C LEU A 145 -16.81 -1.27 -0.74
N LYS A 146 -16.93 -0.07 -0.14
CA LYS A 146 -18.19 0.68 -0.12
C LYS A 146 -18.66 1.05 -1.52
N ASP A 147 -17.79 1.64 -2.35
CA ASP A 147 -18.26 2.01 -3.68
C ASP A 147 -18.44 0.78 -4.60
N SER A 148 -17.73 -0.34 -4.38
CA SER A 148 -18.02 -1.60 -5.08
C SER A 148 -19.46 -2.08 -4.80
N VAL A 149 -19.92 -2.01 -3.55
CA VAL A 149 -21.30 -2.38 -3.18
C VAL A 149 -22.31 -1.42 -3.82
N ALA A 150 -22.02 -0.12 -3.84
CA ALA A 150 -22.89 0.87 -4.50
C ALA A 150 -22.98 0.65 -6.01
N GLU A 151 -21.85 0.36 -6.66
CA GLU A 151 -21.77 0.11 -8.10
C GLU A 151 -22.51 -1.18 -8.49
N LEU A 152 -22.38 -2.27 -7.70
CA LEU A 152 -23.16 -3.49 -7.89
C LEU A 152 -24.67 -3.25 -7.73
N SER A 153 -25.09 -2.51 -6.70
CA SER A 153 -26.50 -2.16 -6.49
C SER A 153 -27.07 -1.32 -7.65
N SER A 154 -26.28 -0.38 -8.17
CA SER A 154 -26.67 0.44 -9.32
C SER A 154 -26.72 -0.34 -10.64
N SER A 155 -25.89 -1.38 -10.76
CA SER A 155 -25.85 -2.26 -11.95
C SER A 155 -27.04 -3.23 -11.99
N VAL A 156 -27.56 -3.63 -10.82
CA VAL A 156 -28.76 -4.48 -10.71
C VAL A 156 -30.07 -3.67 -10.84
N SER A 157 -30.07 -2.40 -10.47
CA SER A 157 -31.28 -1.54 -10.52
C SER A 157 -31.54 -0.91 -11.91
N GLY A 158 -30.77 -1.30 -12.93
CA GLY A 158 -30.74 -0.69 -14.26
C GLY A 158 -31.81 -1.10 -15.27
N GLU A 159 -32.85 -1.87 -14.90
CA GLU A 159 -34.00 -2.18 -15.77
C GLU A 159 -35.32 -1.98 -15.01
N GLY A 160 -35.82 -0.74 -15.02
CA GLY A 160 -37.14 -0.41 -14.44
C GLY A 160 -37.68 0.99 -14.72
N SER A 161 -37.08 1.77 -15.61
CA SER A 161 -37.58 3.10 -15.96
C SER A 161 -37.32 3.46 -17.42
N ALA A 162 -38.02 2.78 -18.32
CA ALA A 162 -38.41 3.36 -19.60
C ALA A 162 -39.95 3.36 -19.67
N LYS A 163 -40.49 4.57 -19.74
CA LYS A 163 -41.90 4.96 -19.73
C LYS A 163 -42.76 4.22 -20.77
N LYS A 164 -44.00 3.94 -20.32
CA LYS A 164 -45.29 3.96 -21.01
C LYS A 164 -45.29 4.24 -22.52
#